data_AF-A0A976KMP4-F1
#
_entry.id   AF-A0A976KMP4-F1
#
_cell.length_a   1.000
_cell.length_b   1.000
_cell.length_c   1.000
_cell.angle_alpha   90.00
_cell.angle_beta   90.00
_cell.angle_gamma   90.00
#
_symmetry.space_group_name_H-M   'P 1'
#
loop_
_entity.id
_entity.type
_entity.pdbx_description
1 polymer ?
#
loop_
_entity_poly.entity_id
_entity_poly.type
_entity_poly.pdbx_seq_one_letter_code
_entity_poly.pdbx_strand_id
1 'polypeptide(L)'
;MQLVEERIERYTQAYPEIEFKLLFTIDDYEQLVPFTKTFGNDLSNLDYEHPAELRTTLIDAQQHRIIMLLYNGMGSSTLFKTPSAVVTKKPYTCLLTLNHPVVNQKPITSTRFMFDLDEKTLNTMPESLHIDNQDFLLFTLDHEIFHCIDVYTNGPSYPQTTDPIKACSDRARAESRGDIYATLAHLSRKPGGNLFLANLANARTLNLLNWDVEHYTTEILLALANTSKLSTSEDIKTLMQQSMQLAEEMTPTHAEHLQFLAAAWHVVQKFGLDTDAIPDDYAILADERPDPDIVKSLSNEINTTISTIYAIP
;
A
#
# COMPACT_ATOMS: atom_id res chain seq x y z
N MET A 1 3.09 19.92 -4.87
CA MET A 1 2.84 20.24 -3.45
C MET A 1 1.40 20.68 -3.21
N GLN A 2 0.90 21.72 -3.87
CA GLN A 2 -0.51 22.18 -3.73
C GLN A 2 -1.56 21.05 -3.83
N LEU A 3 -1.42 20.15 -4.82
CA LEU A 3 -2.31 19.00 -5.01
C LEU A 3 -2.39 18.07 -3.78
N VAL A 4 -1.26 17.84 -3.11
CA VAL A 4 -1.17 16.99 -1.90
C VAL A 4 -1.80 17.70 -0.71
N GLU A 5 -1.55 18.99 -0.55
CA GLU A 5 -2.13 19.82 0.52
C GLU A 5 -3.64 19.91 0.41
N GLU A 6 -4.17 20.18 -0.80
CA GLU A 6 -5.61 20.19 -1.07
C GLU A 6 -6.25 18.84 -0.78
N ARG A 7 -5.54 17.74 -1.06
CA ARG A 7 -6.03 16.40 -0.78
C ARG A 7 -6.10 16.13 0.73
N ILE A 8 -5.04 16.45 1.47
CA ILE A 8 -4.99 16.31 2.94
C ILE A 8 -6.06 17.17 3.62
N GLU A 9 -6.30 18.39 3.12
CA GLU A 9 -7.33 19.29 3.65
C GLU A 9 -8.73 18.66 3.54
N ARG A 10 -9.05 17.99 2.42
CA ARG A 10 -10.34 17.28 2.27
C ARG A 10 -10.52 16.19 3.33
N TYR A 11 -9.46 15.45 3.64
CA TYR A 11 -9.50 14.42 4.69
C TYR A 11 -9.61 15.02 6.09
N THR A 12 -8.91 16.13 6.34
CA THR A 12 -8.99 16.88 7.60
C THR A 12 -10.41 17.40 7.86
N GLN A 13 -11.10 17.84 6.82
CA GLN A 13 -12.51 18.26 6.91
C GLN A 13 -13.46 17.08 7.17
N ALA A 14 -13.20 15.92 6.56
CA ALA A 14 -14.03 14.72 6.73
C ALA A 14 -13.83 14.06 8.12
N TYR A 15 -12.61 14.07 8.64
CA TYR A 15 -12.20 13.46 9.91
C TYR A 15 -11.54 14.49 10.82
N PRO A 16 -12.32 15.45 11.38
CA PRO A 16 -11.77 16.54 12.17
C PRO A 16 -11.11 16.07 13.48
N GLU A 17 -11.30 14.82 13.90
CA GLU A 17 -10.66 14.23 15.08
C GLU A 17 -9.21 13.78 14.82
N ILE A 18 -8.81 13.63 13.55
CA ILE A 18 -7.49 13.15 13.15
C ILE A 18 -6.66 14.34 12.64
N GLU A 19 -5.45 14.49 13.17
CA GLU A 19 -4.42 15.32 12.55
C GLU A 19 -3.68 14.50 11.49
N PHE A 20 -3.78 14.87 10.21
CA PHE A 20 -2.97 14.28 9.15
C PHE A 20 -1.68 15.10 9.00
N LYS A 21 -0.54 14.49 9.35
CA LYS A 21 0.76 15.15 9.29
C LYS A 21 1.68 14.44 8.31
N LEU A 22 2.05 15.16 7.27
CA LEU A 22 2.93 14.68 6.22
C LEU A 22 4.41 14.95 6.55
N LEU A 23 5.25 13.94 6.35
CA LEU A 23 6.69 13.97 6.52
C LEU A 23 7.34 13.69 5.16
N PHE A 24 8.09 14.66 4.64
CA PHE A 24 8.83 14.52 3.38
C PHE A 24 10.32 14.28 3.62
N THR A 25 10.84 14.75 4.74
CA THR A 25 12.27 14.78 5.04
C THR A 25 12.57 14.34 6.46
N ILE A 26 13.83 14.02 6.73
CA ILE A 26 14.31 13.78 8.09
C ILE A 26 14.12 15.03 8.96
N ASP A 27 14.28 16.24 8.41
CA ASP A 27 14.06 17.50 9.15
C ASP A 27 12.61 17.65 9.63
N ASP A 28 11.62 17.17 8.85
CA ASP A 28 10.21 17.14 9.29
C ASP A 28 10.01 16.18 10.47
N TYR A 29 10.69 15.04 10.43
CA TYR A 29 10.66 14.03 11.47
C TYR A 29 11.35 14.50 12.76
N GLU A 30 12.51 15.14 12.67
CA GLU A 30 13.27 15.62 13.85
C GLU A 30 12.49 16.64 14.68
N GLN A 31 11.60 17.42 14.05
CA GLN A 31 10.70 18.35 14.74
C GLN A 31 9.65 17.64 15.62
N LEU A 32 9.42 16.34 15.39
CA LEU A 32 8.47 15.53 16.14
C LEU A 32 9.11 14.73 17.29
N VAL A 33 10.44 14.55 17.28
CA VAL A 33 11.14 13.68 18.22
C VAL A 33 11.52 14.38 19.54
N PRO A 34 11.42 13.68 20.69
CA PRO A 34 10.81 12.36 20.84
C PRO A 34 9.29 12.45 20.76
N PHE A 35 8.65 11.45 20.14
CA PHE A 35 7.20 11.44 19.92
C PHE A 35 6.42 11.61 21.23
N THR A 36 6.91 11.06 22.34
CA THR A 36 6.32 11.22 23.69
C THR A 36 6.24 12.67 24.17
N LYS A 37 7.18 13.52 23.75
CA LYS A 37 7.17 14.95 24.09
C LYS A 37 6.18 15.72 23.22
N THR A 38 6.07 15.35 21.95
CA THR A 38 5.23 16.07 20.97
C THR A 38 3.77 15.65 21.04
N PHE A 39 3.52 14.34 21.14
CA PHE A 39 2.19 13.73 21.09
C PHE A 39 1.66 13.27 22.46
N GLY A 40 2.50 13.33 23.50
CA GLY A 40 2.12 13.00 24.88
C GLY A 40 2.66 11.64 25.35
N ASN A 41 2.85 11.48 26.66
CA ASN A 41 3.44 10.28 27.26
C ASN A 41 2.54 9.04 27.17
N ASP A 42 1.26 9.23 26.89
CA ASP A 42 0.21 8.22 26.76
C ASP A 42 -0.07 7.83 25.29
N LEU A 43 0.78 8.27 24.33
CA LEU A 43 0.61 7.89 22.93
C LEU A 43 0.62 6.37 22.71
N SER A 44 -0.16 5.89 21.76
CA SER A 44 -0.18 4.47 21.35
C SER A 44 -0.33 4.37 19.83
N ASN A 45 0.40 3.44 19.22
CA ASN A 45 0.16 3.06 17.83
C ASN A 45 -1.15 2.24 17.80
N LEU A 46 -1.99 2.48 16.79
CA LEU A 46 -3.27 1.79 16.65
C LEU A 46 -3.28 0.76 15.50
N ASP A 47 -2.27 0.71 14.66
CA ASP A 47 -2.24 -0.18 13.49
C ASP A 47 -2.11 -1.66 13.91
N TYR A 48 -1.43 -1.92 15.04
CA TYR A 48 -1.18 -3.26 15.56
C TYR A 48 -2.00 -3.53 16.82
N GLU A 49 -2.57 -4.73 16.92
CA GLU A 49 -3.07 -5.23 18.19
C GLU A 49 -1.89 -5.61 19.08
N HIS A 50 -1.84 -5.04 20.29
CA HIS A 50 -0.74 -5.29 21.21
C HIS A 50 -1.16 -5.15 22.68
N PRO A 51 -0.50 -5.87 23.60
CA PRO A 51 -0.73 -5.68 25.02
C PRO A 51 -0.12 -4.35 25.51
N ALA A 52 -0.64 -3.83 26.63
CA ALA A 52 -0.35 -2.47 27.10
C ALA A 52 1.13 -2.27 27.48
N GLU A 53 1.79 -3.33 27.96
CA GLU A 53 3.20 -3.33 28.35
C GLU A 53 4.17 -3.15 27.17
N LEU A 54 3.76 -3.50 25.94
CA LEU A 54 4.59 -3.35 24.74
C LEU A 54 4.43 -1.98 24.07
N ARG A 55 3.55 -1.12 24.60
CA ARG A 55 3.23 0.20 24.01
C ARG A 55 4.49 1.01 23.72
N THR A 56 5.36 1.22 24.71
CA THR A 56 6.58 2.04 24.52
C THR A 56 7.52 1.42 23.49
N THR A 57 7.74 0.11 23.55
CA THR A 57 8.56 -0.62 22.59
C THR A 57 8.06 -0.44 21.16
N LEU A 58 6.74 -0.49 20.95
CA LEU A 58 6.15 -0.26 19.63
C LEU A 58 6.31 1.18 19.16
N ILE A 59 6.17 2.17 20.04
CA ILE A 59 6.46 3.57 19.68
C ILE A 59 7.92 3.74 19.26
N ASP A 60 8.86 3.12 19.96
CA ASP A 60 10.28 3.18 19.60
C ASP A 60 10.55 2.48 18.26
N ALA A 61 9.95 1.31 18.03
CA ALA A 61 10.03 0.61 16.75
C ALA A 61 9.46 1.44 15.59
N GLN A 62 8.31 2.10 15.79
CA GLN A 62 7.71 2.96 14.77
C GLN A 62 8.54 4.20 14.46
N GLN A 63 9.18 4.80 15.46
CA GLN A 63 10.14 5.90 15.24
C GLN A 63 11.28 5.46 14.33
N HIS A 64 11.86 4.27 14.55
CA HIS A 64 12.91 3.72 13.68
C HIS A 64 12.39 3.40 12.27
N ARG A 65 11.19 2.80 12.17
CA ARG A 65 10.55 2.49 10.89
C ARG A 65 10.33 3.75 10.06
N ILE A 66 9.80 4.82 10.64
CA ILE A 66 9.57 6.10 9.92
C ILE A 66 10.88 6.69 9.39
N ILE A 67 11.96 6.64 10.18
CA ILE A 67 13.29 7.09 9.71
C ILE A 67 13.72 6.27 8.49
N MET A 68 13.59 4.95 8.54
CA MET A 68 13.94 4.06 7.42
C MET A 68 13.09 4.34 6.18
N LEU A 69 11.78 4.56 6.34
CA LEU A 69 10.89 4.93 5.24
C LEU A 69 11.33 6.25 4.58
N LEU A 70 11.65 7.27 5.39
CA LEU A 70 12.13 8.56 4.87
C LEU A 70 13.46 8.45 4.13
N TYR A 71 14.42 7.67 4.64
CA TYR A 71 15.70 7.46 3.95
C TYR A 71 15.56 6.73 2.61
N ASN A 72 14.64 5.78 2.53
CA ASN A 72 14.39 5.01 1.31
C ASN A 72 13.34 5.65 0.39
N GLY A 73 12.76 6.78 0.79
CA GLY A 73 11.68 7.42 0.06
C GLY A 73 10.48 6.50 -0.11
N MET A 74 10.03 5.81 0.94
CA MET A 74 8.85 4.94 0.87
C MET A 74 7.60 5.68 1.35
N GLY A 75 6.48 5.40 0.69
CA GLY A 75 5.16 5.81 1.17
C GLY A 75 4.72 4.89 2.31
N SER A 76 4.16 5.47 3.37
CA SER A 76 3.49 4.71 4.43
C SER A 76 2.69 5.62 5.35
N SER A 77 1.75 5.06 6.10
CA SER A 77 1.10 5.74 7.22
C SER A 77 1.20 4.99 8.53
N THR A 78 0.89 5.71 9.61
CA THR A 78 0.76 5.17 10.96
C THR A 78 -0.21 6.04 11.76
N LEU A 79 -1.25 5.42 12.33
CA LEU A 79 -2.17 6.13 13.23
C LEU A 79 -1.72 6.01 14.68
N PHE A 80 -1.53 7.15 15.33
CA PHE A 80 -1.34 7.23 16.77
C PHE A 80 -2.59 7.77 17.46
N LYS A 81 -2.96 7.17 18.59
CA LYS A 81 -3.81 7.81 19.59
C LYS A 81 -2.96 8.74 20.43
N THR A 82 -3.37 10.00 20.53
CA THR A 82 -2.57 11.09 21.11
C THR A 82 -3.43 11.95 22.07
N PRO A 83 -4.01 11.37 23.14
CA PRO A 83 -5.03 12.04 23.94
C PRO A 83 -4.48 13.24 24.72
N SER A 84 -3.16 13.30 24.92
CA SER A 84 -2.46 14.40 25.59
C SER A 84 -1.60 15.24 24.62
N ALA A 85 -1.89 15.23 23.32
CA ALA A 85 -1.15 16.01 22.33
C ALA A 85 -1.15 17.51 22.67
N VAL A 86 0.02 18.03 23.04
CA VAL A 86 0.17 19.42 23.52
C VAL A 86 0.02 20.42 22.38
N VAL A 87 0.49 20.05 21.19
CA VAL A 87 0.56 20.95 20.03
C VAL A 87 -0.80 21.06 19.33
N THR A 88 -1.38 19.93 18.93
CA THR A 88 -2.56 19.94 18.05
C THR A 88 -3.86 19.75 18.77
N LYS A 89 -3.84 19.25 20.01
CA LYS A 89 -5.01 18.94 20.84
C LYS A 89 -6.01 18.00 20.16
N LYS A 90 -5.59 17.32 19.09
CA LYS A 90 -6.38 16.29 18.41
C LYS A 90 -6.15 14.95 19.12
N PRO A 91 -7.21 14.14 19.30
CA PRO A 91 -7.09 12.85 19.97
C PRO A 91 -6.35 11.80 19.16
N TYR A 92 -6.13 12.03 17.85
CA TYR A 92 -5.39 11.15 16.96
C TYR A 92 -4.46 11.95 16.04
N THR A 93 -3.31 11.36 15.72
CA THR A 93 -2.39 11.88 14.70
C THR A 93 -2.03 10.75 13.74
N CYS A 94 -2.35 10.93 12.46
CA CYS A 94 -1.90 10.08 11.36
C CYS A 94 -0.60 10.67 10.80
N LEU A 95 0.52 9.96 10.96
CA LEU A 95 1.78 10.34 10.32
C LEU A 95 1.86 9.68 8.96
N LEU A 96 2.05 10.49 7.93
CA LEU A 96 2.19 10.08 6.54
C LEU A 96 3.63 10.30 6.12
N THR A 97 4.24 9.30 5.51
CA THR A 97 5.49 9.41 4.77
C THR A 97 5.16 9.28 3.29
N LEU A 98 5.79 10.10 2.44
CA LEU A 98 5.66 9.99 0.99
C LEU A 98 7.04 9.93 0.34
N ASN A 99 7.11 9.22 -0.77
CA ASN A 99 8.31 9.08 -1.59
C ASN A 99 8.76 10.43 -2.17
N HIS A 100 9.84 11.00 -1.62
CA HIS A 100 10.40 12.30 -2.05
C HIS A 100 10.78 12.35 -3.55
N PRO A 101 11.42 11.31 -4.15
CA PRO A 101 11.61 11.21 -5.60
C PRO A 101 10.37 11.45 -6.46
N VAL A 102 9.18 11.01 -6.02
CA VAL A 102 7.94 11.11 -6.82
C VAL A 102 7.32 12.52 -6.74
N VAL A 103 7.56 13.28 -5.66
CA VAL A 103 6.83 14.54 -5.40
C VAL A 103 7.22 15.67 -6.37
N ASN A 104 8.36 15.59 -7.08
CA ASN A 104 8.91 16.68 -7.89
C ASN A 104 9.64 16.26 -9.19
N GLN A 105 9.37 15.08 -9.76
CA GLN A 105 10.14 14.58 -10.92
C GLN A 105 9.33 14.36 -12.20
N LYS A 106 10.06 14.00 -13.27
CA LYS A 106 9.56 13.74 -14.62
C LYS A 106 8.49 12.62 -14.61
N PRO A 107 7.58 12.59 -15.60
CA PRO A 107 6.52 11.57 -15.68
C PRO A 107 6.97 10.11 -15.52
N ILE A 108 8.19 9.76 -15.97
CA ILE A 108 8.73 8.39 -15.89
C ILE A 108 9.10 7.93 -14.47
N THR A 109 9.11 8.82 -13.48
CA THR A 109 9.67 8.52 -12.15
C THR A 109 8.88 7.45 -11.42
N SER A 110 7.54 7.54 -11.41
CA SER A 110 6.68 6.48 -10.87
C SER A 110 6.82 5.17 -11.63
N THR A 111 7.02 5.24 -12.95
CA THR A 111 7.25 4.04 -13.78
C THR A 111 8.53 3.34 -13.34
N ARG A 112 9.64 4.08 -13.20
CA ARG A 112 10.92 3.55 -12.70
C ARG A 112 10.78 2.95 -11.31
N PHE A 113 10.12 3.68 -10.40
CA PHE A 113 9.93 3.25 -9.03
C PHE A 113 9.11 1.96 -8.94
N MET A 114 8.01 1.87 -9.68
CA MET A 114 7.07 0.76 -9.56
C MET A 114 7.51 -0.51 -10.28
N PHE A 115 8.19 -0.39 -11.42
CA PHE A 115 8.59 -1.55 -12.22
C PHE A 115 9.96 -2.12 -11.83
N ASP A 116 10.82 -1.34 -11.19
CA ASP A 116 12.20 -1.72 -10.82
C ASP A 116 12.99 -2.35 -11.99
N LEU A 117 12.84 -1.76 -13.18
CA LEU A 117 13.50 -2.23 -14.41
C LEU A 117 14.79 -1.45 -14.67
N ASP A 118 15.72 -2.07 -15.39
CA ASP A 118 16.92 -1.39 -15.85
C ASP A 118 16.61 -0.21 -16.80
N GLU A 119 17.50 0.78 -16.86
CA GLU A 119 17.32 1.98 -17.68
C GLU A 119 17.12 1.69 -19.17
N LYS A 120 17.75 0.64 -19.72
CA LYS A 120 17.60 0.31 -21.15
C LYS A 120 16.16 -0.13 -21.41
N THR A 121 15.62 -0.99 -20.57
CA THR A 121 14.23 -1.47 -20.66
C THR A 121 13.24 -0.32 -20.50
N LEU A 122 13.43 0.53 -19.48
CA LEU A 122 12.58 1.71 -19.25
C LEU A 122 12.56 2.68 -20.45
N ASN A 123 13.72 2.91 -21.08
CA ASN A 123 13.84 3.81 -22.24
C ASN A 123 13.19 3.25 -23.51
N THR A 124 12.96 1.93 -23.60
CA THR A 124 12.27 1.29 -24.72
C THR A 124 10.80 1.00 -24.44
N MET A 125 10.35 1.15 -23.19
CA MET A 125 8.98 0.88 -22.78
C MET A 125 8.00 1.86 -23.48
N PRO A 126 6.94 1.37 -24.14
CA PRO A 126 5.92 2.22 -24.74
C PRO A 126 5.33 3.23 -23.74
N GLU A 127 5.16 4.48 -24.16
CA GLU A 127 4.61 5.56 -23.31
C GLU A 127 3.23 5.21 -22.73
N SER A 128 2.43 4.40 -23.43
CA SER A 128 1.13 3.92 -22.96
C SER A 128 1.21 3.05 -21.70
N LEU A 129 2.39 2.48 -21.39
CA LEU A 129 2.64 1.69 -20.18
C LEU A 129 3.23 2.52 -19.04
N HIS A 130 3.54 3.79 -19.27
CA HIS A 130 4.04 4.66 -18.22
C HIS A 130 2.95 4.91 -17.18
N ILE A 131 3.36 4.98 -15.93
CA ILE A 131 2.54 5.36 -14.80
C ILE A 131 2.65 6.87 -14.64
N ASP A 132 1.53 7.57 -14.80
CA ASP A 132 1.49 9.01 -14.57
C ASP A 132 1.85 9.34 -13.12
N ASN A 133 2.79 10.26 -12.96
CA ASN A 133 3.38 10.57 -11.66
C ASN A 133 2.42 11.32 -10.72
N GLN A 134 1.50 12.13 -11.27
CA GLN A 134 0.51 12.83 -10.44
C GLN A 134 -0.60 11.89 -9.98
N ASP A 135 -1.09 11.04 -10.88
CA ASP A 135 -2.06 9.99 -10.56
C ASP A 135 -1.47 9.06 -9.49
N PHE A 136 -0.21 8.62 -9.66
CA PHE A 136 0.48 7.75 -8.70
C PHE A 136 0.63 8.39 -7.32
N LEU A 137 1.03 9.66 -7.25
CA LEU A 137 1.18 10.39 -6.00
C LEU A 137 -0.14 10.50 -5.24
N LEU A 138 -1.22 10.85 -5.94
CA LEU A 138 -2.56 10.93 -5.33
C LEU A 138 -3.10 9.57 -4.93
N PHE A 139 -2.87 8.53 -5.75
CA PHE A 139 -3.25 7.16 -5.44
C PHE A 139 -2.56 6.69 -4.16
N THR A 140 -1.24 6.87 -4.07
CA THR A 140 -0.45 6.54 -2.88
C THR A 140 -0.96 7.30 -1.67
N LEU A 141 -1.20 8.61 -1.78
CA LEU A 141 -1.71 9.40 -0.66
C LEU A 141 -3.09 8.92 -0.17
N ASP A 142 -4.00 8.58 -1.10
CA ASP A 142 -5.32 8.05 -0.75
C ASP A 142 -5.22 6.69 -0.06
N HIS A 143 -4.34 5.82 -0.56
CA HIS A 143 -4.04 4.51 0.00
C HIS A 143 -3.52 4.66 1.45
N GLU A 144 -2.50 5.50 1.66
CA GLU A 144 -1.89 5.67 2.96
C GLU A 144 -2.81 6.36 3.98
N ILE A 145 -3.56 7.38 3.56
CA ILE A 145 -4.56 8.02 4.43
C ILE A 145 -5.66 7.03 4.80
N PHE A 146 -6.04 6.16 3.86
CA PHE A 146 -7.06 5.15 4.12
C PHE A 146 -6.63 4.20 5.25
N HIS A 147 -5.39 3.72 5.29
CA HIS A 147 -4.92 2.87 6.40
C HIS A 147 -5.17 3.51 7.77
N CYS A 148 -4.89 4.81 7.92
CA CYS A 148 -5.22 5.54 9.16
C CYS A 148 -6.72 5.62 9.45
N ILE A 149 -7.54 5.91 8.44
CA ILE A 149 -9.00 6.01 8.60
C ILE A 149 -9.61 4.65 8.92
N ASP A 150 -9.08 3.59 8.31
CA ASP A 150 -9.53 2.22 8.51
C ASP A 150 -9.29 1.81 9.97
N VAL A 151 -8.07 2.03 10.45
CA VAL A 151 -7.69 1.75 11.84
C VAL A 151 -8.55 2.57 12.82
N TYR A 152 -8.77 3.85 12.52
CA TYR A 152 -9.63 4.72 13.33
C TYR A 152 -11.07 4.19 13.43
N THR A 153 -11.60 3.65 12.35
CA THR A 153 -13.02 3.24 12.25
C THR A 153 -13.25 1.82 12.73
N ASN A 154 -12.32 0.91 12.44
CA ASN A 154 -12.48 -0.54 12.58
C ASN A 154 -11.54 -1.18 13.61
N GLY A 155 -10.58 -0.43 14.15
CA GLY A 155 -9.54 -0.95 15.03
C GLY A 155 -8.32 -1.48 14.26
N PRO A 156 -7.35 -2.09 14.95
CA PRO A 156 -6.07 -2.46 14.35
C PRO A 156 -6.20 -3.36 13.11
N SER A 157 -5.52 -2.98 12.04
CA SER A 157 -5.46 -3.75 10.79
C SER A 157 -4.64 -5.02 10.92
N TYR A 158 -3.74 -5.07 11.90
CA TYR A 158 -2.82 -6.19 12.13
C TYR A 158 -3.08 -6.83 13.51
N PRO A 159 -3.97 -7.83 13.57
CA PRO A 159 -4.19 -8.63 14.78
C PRO A 159 -2.92 -9.33 15.25
N GLN A 160 -2.83 -9.59 16.56
CA GLN A 160 -1.67 -10.29 17.10
C GLN A 160 -1.70 -11.78 16.71
N THR A 161 -0.65 -12.25 16.03
CA THR A 161 -0.52 -13.66 15.66
C THR A 161 0.94 -14.10 15.74
N THR A 162 1.15 -15.39 16.00
CA THR A 162 2.47 -16.06 15.90
C THR A 162 2.63 -16.84 14.60
N ASP A 163 1.55 -16.99 13.83
CA ASP A 163 1.56 -17.60 12.52
C ASP A 163 1.98 -16.55 11.47
N PRO A 164 3.16 -16.70 10.84
CA PRO A 164 3.65 -15.73 9.87
C PRO A 164 2.81 -15.68 8.59
N ILE A 165 2.16 -16.79 8.20
CA ILE A 165 1.28 -16.83 7.04
C ILE A 165 -0.01 -16.08 7.33
N LYS A 166 -0.55 -16.22 8.56
CA LYS A 166 -1.68 -15.39 9.00
C LYS A 166 -1.30 -13.91 9.04
N ALA A 167 -0.11 -13.57 9.53
CA ALA A 167 0.37 -12.19 9.57
C ALA A 167 0.50 -11.59 8.16
N CYS A 168 1.06 -12.35 7.21
CA CYS A 168 1.14 -11.98 5.80
C CYS A 168 -0.25 -11.78 5.18
N SER A 169 -1.18 -12.69 5.47
CA SER A 169 -2.57 -12.60 4.99
C SER A 169 -3.30 -11.37 5.52
N ASP A 170 -3.05 -10.97 6.77
CA ASP A 170 -3.64 -9.76 7.35
C ASP A 170 -3.06 -8.49 6.73
N ARG A 171 -1.75 -8.48 6.44
CA ARG A 171 -1.11 -7.40 5.69
C ARG A 171 -1.65 -7.29 4.27
N ALA A 172 -1.68 -8.38 3.53
CA ALA A 172 -2.24 -8.40 2.17
C ALA A 172 -3.71 -7.96 2.12
N ARG A 173 -4.49 -8.29 3.16
CA ARG A 173 -5.88 -7.81 3.30
C ARG A 173 -5.95 -6.30 3.56
N ALA A 174 -5.09 -5.75 4.41
CA ALA A 174 -5.02 -4.31 4.63
C ALA A 174 -4.62 -3.57 3.34
N GLU A 175 -3.58 -4.04 2.64
CA GLU A 175 -3.13 -3.47 1.36
C GLU A 175 -4.21 -3.53 0.27
N SER A 176 -4.92 -4.65 0.17
CA SER A 176 -6.05 -4.80 -0.75
C SER A 176 -7.15 -3.77 -0.47
N ARG A 177 -7.49 -3.53 0.80
CA ARG A 177 -8.48 -2.51 1.19
C ARG A 177 -8.01 -1.11 0.81
N GLY A 178 -6.72 -0.81 1.04
CA GLY A 178 -6.07 0.43 0.62
C GLY A 178 -6.17 0.67 -0.88
N ASP A 179 -5.83 -0.33 -1.68
CA ASP A 179 -5.89 -0.24 -3.13
C ASP A 179 -7.32 -0.14 -3.66
N ILE A 180 -8.30 -0.82 -3.05
CA ILE A 180 -9.72 -0.64 -3.40
C ILE A 180 -10.12 0.81 -3.15
N TYR A 181 -9.85 1.35 -1.96
CA TYR A 181 -10.20 2.72 -1.64
C TYR A 181 -9.53 3.73 -2.58
N ALA A 182 -8.21 3.62 -2.77
CA ALA A 182 -7.44 4.49 -3.65
C ALA A 182 -7.90 4.39 -5.11
N THR A 183 -8.30 3.21 -5.56
CA THR A 183 -8.88 3.00 -6.89
C THR A 183 -10.21 3.73 -7.05
N LEU A 184 -11.14 3.60 -6.10
CA LEU A 184 -12.41 4.31 -6.17
C LEU A 184 -12.20 5.83 -6.09
N ALA A 185 -11.27 6.28 -5.25
CA ALA A 185 -10.90 7.68 -5.11
C ALA A 185 -10.33 8.24 -6.43
N HIS A 186 -9.46 7.47 -7.10
CA HIS A 186 -8.88 7.81 -8.39
C HIS A 186 -9.94 7.89 -9.48
N LEU A 187 -10.78 6.86 -9.63
CA LEU A 187 -11.84 6.82 -10.63
C LEU A 187 -12.90 7.91 -10.42
N SER A 188 -13.17 8.29 -9.17
CA SER A 188 -14.01 9.44 -8.84
C SER A 188 -13.48 10.75 -9.41
N ARG A 189 -12.17 10.97 -9.29
CA ARG A 189 -11.51 12.18 -9.83
C ARG A 189 -11.31 12.12 -11.33
N LYS A 190 -11.09 10.91 -11.86
CA LYS A 190 -10.71 10.67 -13.26
C LYS A 190 -11.50 9.48 -13.82
N PRO A 191 -12.75 9.70 -14.29
CA PRO A 191 -13.61 8.62 -14.83
C PRO A 191 -13.08 7.86 -16.07
N GLY A 192 -11.92 8.26 -16.62
CA GLY A 192 -11.18 7.54 -17.67
C GLY A 192 -9.82 7.00 -17.20
N GLY A 193 -9.57 6.94 -15.89
CA GLY A 193 -8.29 6.58 -15.28
C GLY A 193 -7.93 5.09 -15.35
N ASN A 194 -8.63 4.29 -16.15
CA ASN A 194 -8.48 2.83 -16.21
C ASN A 194 -7.09 2.39 -16.70
N LEU A 195 -6.48 3.16 -17.60
CA LEU A 195 -5.13 2.86 -18.11
C LEU A 195 -4.08 2.97 -17.00
N PHE A 196 -4.20 3.96 -16.10
CA PHE A 196 -3.31 4.09 -14.94
C PHE A 196 -3.42 2.84 -14.04
N LEU A 197 -4.63 2.39 -13.74
CA LEU A 197 -4.86 1.20 -12.91
C LEU A 197 -4.34 -0.07 -13.58
N ALA A 198 -4.52 -0.22 -14.89
CA ALA A 198 -3.97 -1.34 -15.65
C ALA A 198 -2.43 -1.35 -15.63
N ASN A 199 -1.79 -0.19 -15.75
CA ASN A 199 -0.33 -0.07 -15.68
C ASN A 199 0.18 -0.33 -14.25
N LEU A 200 -0.55 0.13 -13.23
CA LEU A 200 -0.24 -0.18 -11.83
C LEU A 200 -0.36 -1.69 -11.56
N ALA A 201 -1.40 -2.34 -12.07
CA ALA A 201 -1.58 -3.79 -11.97
C ALA A 201 -0.43 -4.56 -12.64
N ASN A 202 0.02 -4.12 -13.81
CA ASN A 202 1.21 -4.68 -14.46
C ASN A 202 2.47 -4.56 -13.60
N ALA A 203 2.67 -3.40 -12.97
CA ALA A 203 3.81 -3.23 -12.08
C ALA A 203 3.73 -4.16 -10.85
N ARG A 204 2.57 -4.26 -10.20
CA ARG A 204 2.36 -5.20 -9.08
C ARG A 204 2.56 -6.66 -9.48
N THR A 205 2.15 -7.04 -10.69
CA THR A 205 2.42 -8.38 -11.22
C THR A 205 3.91 -8.67 -11.33
N LEU A 206 4.73 -7.71 -11.77
CA LEU A 206 6.18 -7.91 -11.82
C LEU A 206 6.85 -7.85 -10.45
N ASN A 207 6.33 -7.04 -9.52
CA ASN A 207 6.87 -6.98 -8.15
C ASN A 207 6.71 -8.30 -7.40
N LEU A 208 5.81 -9.19 -7.85
CA LEU A 208 5.76 -10.57 -7.35
C LEU A 208 7.11 -11.29 -7.51
N LEU A 209 7.88 -10.98 -8.55
CA LEU A 209 9.23 -11.52 -8.75
C LEU A 209 10.23 -11.05 -7.69
N ASN A 210 9.91 -10.01 -6.93
CA ASN A 210 10.67 -9.55 -5.77
C ASN A 210 10.03 -10.02 -4.44
N TRP A 211 9.16 -11.03 -4.49
CA TRP A 211 8.41 -11.54 -3.35
C TRP A 211 7.51 -10.48 -2.67
N ASP A 212 7.04 -9.48 -3.41
CA ASP A 212 6.09 -8.48 -2.92
C ASP A 212 4.65 -9.02 -2.89
N VAL A 213 4.44 -10.11 -2.15
CA VAL A 213 3.18 -10.85 -2.08
C VAL A 213 2.08 -10.08 -1.33
N GLU A 214 2.46 -9.16 -0.45
CA GLU A 214 1.53 -8.37 0.36
C GLU A 214 0.85 -7.28 -0.46
N HIS A 215 1.53 -6.72 -1.45
CA HIS A 215 0.95 -5.72 -2.34
C HIS A 215 0.49 -6.30 -3.69
N TYR A 216 0.35 -7.62 -3.81
CA TYR A 216 -0.21 -8.25 -5.00
C TYR A 216 -1.73 -8.05 -5.08
N THR A 217 -2.13 -6.93 -5.69
CA THR A 217 -3.55 -6.51 -5.83
C THR A 217 -4.01 -6.46 -7.29
N THR A 218 -3.26 -7.09 -8.21
CA THR A 218 -3.49 -7.06 -9.66
C THR A 218 -4.94 -7.37 -10.04
N GLU A 219 -5.52 -8.45 -9.53
CA GLU A 219 -6.89 -8.85 -9.86
C GLU A 219 -7.92 -7.79 -9.45
N ILE A 220 -7.73 -7.20 -8.27
CA ILE A 220 -8.59 -6.13 -7.73
C ILE A 220 -8.52 -4.89 -8.63
N LEU A 221 -7.29 -4.44 -8.95
CA LEU A 221 -7.06 -3.26 -9.78
C LEU A 221 -7.69 -3.43 -11.17
N LEU A 222 -7.52 -4.60 -11.79
CA LEU A 222 -8.09 -4.90 -13.10
C LEU A 222 -9.62 -5.04 -13.06
N ALA A 223 -10.18 -5.68 -12.03
CA ALA A 223 -11.62 -5.81 -11.87
C ALA A 223 -12.29 -4.42 -11.74
N LEU A 224 -11.73 -3.54 -10.92
CA LEU A 224 -12.25 -2.19 -10.74
C LEU A 224 -12.03 -1.31 -11.99
N ALA A 225 -10.88 -1.39 -12.65
CA ALA A 225 -10.60 -0.67 -13.89
C ALA A 225 -11.56 -1.03 -15.04
N ASN A 226 -12.06 -2.26 -15.06
CA ASN A 226 -12.98 -2.75 -16.09
C ASN A 226 -14.46 -2.51 -15.75
N THR A 227 -14.76 -1.99 -14.56
CA THR A 227 -16.15 -1.79 -14.13
C THR A 227 -16.71 -0.45 -14.64
N SER A 228 -17.51 -0.50 -15.70
CA SER A 228 -18.16 0.67 -16.32
C SER A 228 -19.26 1.34 -15.48
N LYS A 229 -19.57 0.81 -14.29
CA LYS A 229 -20.71 1.20 -13.44
C LYS A 229 -20.34 1.62 -12.02
N LEU A 230 -19.06 1.84 -11.73
CA LEU A 230 -18.67 2.32 -10.40
C LEU A 230 -19.23 3.73 -10.19
N SER A 231 -20.34 3.82 -9.44
CA SER A 231 -20.90 5.07 -8.97
C SER A 231 -20.04 5.59 -7.82
N THR A 232 -18.90 6.17 -8.16
CA THR A 232 -17.97 6.73 -7.18
C THR A 232 -18.48 8.06 -6.64
N SER A 233 -18.49 8.23 -5.31
CA SER A 233 -18.82 9.49 -4.66
C SER A 233 -17.56 10.35 -4.46
N GLU A 234 -17.69 11.67 -4.64
CA GLU A 234 -16.64 12.61 -4.21
C GLU A 234 -16.62 12.83 -2.68
N ASP A 235 -17.69 12.44 -1.98
CA ASP A 235 -17.76 12.49 -0.52
C ASP A 235 -16.90 11.38 0.09
N ILE A 236 -15.91 11.78 0.90
CA ILE A 236 -14.89 10.88 1.46
C ILE A 236 -15.52 9.77 2.31
N LYS A 237 -16.54 10.07 3.12
CA LYS A 237 -17.17 9.08 4.01
C LYS A 237 -17.98 8.05 3.23
N THR A 238 -18.72 8.51 2.22
CA THR A 238 -19.46 7.64 1.31
C THR A 238 -18.50 6.74 0.53
N LEU A 239 -17.41 7.30 0.01
CA LEU A 239 -16.36 6.54 -0.68
C LEU A 239 -15.75 5.48 0.23
N MET A 240 -15.55 5.81 1.51
CA MET A 240 -15.09 4.86 2.51
C MET A 240 -16.08 3.69 2.64
N GLN A 241 -17.35 3.96 2.94
CA GLN A 241 -18.36 2.91 3.06
C GLN A 241 -18.45 2.01 1.82
N GLN A 242 -18.37 2.59 0.62
CA GLN A 242 -18.36 1.85 -0.64
C GLN A 242 -17.13 0.93 -0.77
N SER A 243 -15.93 1.44 -0.49
CA SER A 243 -14.71 0.62 -0.57
C SER A 243 -14.66 -0.50 0.48
N MET A 244 -15.19 -0.27 1.69
CA MET A 244 -15.27 -1.32 2.70
C MET A 244 -16.18 -2.46 2.25
N GLN A 245 -17.34 -2.14 1.68
CA GLN A 245 -18.25 -3.14 1.13
C GLN A 245 -17.59 -3.93 0.01
N LEU A 246 -16.93 -3.25 -0.94
CA LEU A 246 -16.21 -3.93 -2.02
C LEU A 246 -15.07 -4.80 -1.48
N ALA A 247 -14.36 -4.36 -0.44
CA ALA A 247 -13.29 -5.14 0.16
C ALA A 247 -13.77 -6.41 0.85
N GLU A 248 -14.99 -6.43 1.40
CA GLU A 248 -15.61 -7.66 1.91
C GLU A 248 -15.88 -8.68 0.79
N GLU A 249 -16.18 -8.20 -0.42
CA GLU A 249 -16.48 -9.05 -1.59
C GLU A 249 -15.23 -9.50 -2.35
N MET A 250 -14.18 -8.66 -2.39
CA MET A 250 -13.04 -8.84 -3.28
C MET A 250 -11.75 -9.31 -2.59
N THR A 251 -11.62 -9.11 -1.28
CA THR A 251 -10.36 -9.46 -0.60
C THR A 251 -10.31 -10.96 -0.31
N PRO A 252 -9.22 -11.66 -0.68
CA PRO A 252 -9.10 -13.09 -0.43
C PRO A 252 -9.28 -13.46 1.05
N THR A 253 -9.91 -14.60 1.28
CA THR A 253 -9.89 -15.27 2.58
C THR A 253 -8.49 -15.77 2.90
N HIS A 254 -8.23 -16.09 4.16
CA HIS A 254 -6.94 -16.66 4.58
C HIS A 254 -6.59 -17.95 3.82
N ALA A 255 -7.57 -18.81 3.56
CA ALA A 255 -7.36 -20.06 2.83
C ALA A 255 -7.00 -19.81 1.35
N GLU A 256 -7.67 -18.86 0.70
CA GLU A 256 -7.34 -18.43 -0.66
C GLU A 256 -5.95 -17.78 -0.72
N HIS A 257 -5.61 -16.96 0.26
CA HIS A 257 -4.29 -16.34 0.35
C HIS A 257 -3.18 -17.37 0.56
N LEU A 258 -3.39 -18.41 1.37
CA LEU A 258 -2.44 -19.51 1.52
C LEU A 258 -2.21 -20.24 0.18
N GLN A 259 -3.28 -20.52 -0.58
CA GLN A 259 -3.15 -21.12 -1.92
C GLN A 259 -2.39 -20.20 -2.88
N PHE A 260 -2.66 -18.89 -2.82
CA PHE A 260 -1.91 -17.89 -3.59
C PHE A 260 -0.42 -17.89 -3.21
N LEU A 261 -0.07 -17.85 -1.92
CA LEU A 261 1.32 -17.83 -1.47
C LEU A 261 2.09 -19.08 -1.90
N ALA A 262 1.48 -20.26 -1.77
CA ALA A 262 2.05 -21.49 -2.29
C ALA A 262 2.25 -21.39 -3.81
N ALA A 263 1.26 -20.96 -4.57
CA ALA A 263 1.39 -20.81 -6.01
C ALA A 263 2.48 -19.80 -6.40
N ALA A 264 2.54 -18.66 -5.71
CA ALA A 264 3.55 -17.62 -5.90
C ALA A 264 4.96 -18.18 -5.69
N TRP A 265 5.20 -18.94 -4.60
CA TRP A 265 6.49 -19.60 -4.33
C TRP A 265 6.98 -20.42 -5.53
N HIS A 266 6.14 -21.31 -6.05
CA HIS A 266 6.48 -22.17 -7.19
C HIS A 266 6.69 -21.36 -8.47
N VAL A 267 5.93 -20.28 -8.66
CA VAL A 267 6.04 -19.41 -9.84
C VAL A 267 7.35 -18.61 -9.79
N VAL A 268 7.66 -17.91 -8.70
CA VAL A 268 8.87 -17.08 -8.62
C VAL A 268 10.14 -17.92 -8.75
N GLN A 269 10.15 -19.15 -8.20
CA GLN A 269 11.26 -20.09 -8.37
C GLN A 269 11.45 -20.45 -9.86
N LYS A 270 10.37 -20.67 -10.61
CA LYS A 270 10.43 -20.93 -12.06
C LYS A 270 10.99 -19.74 -12.85
N PHE A 271 10.77 -18.51 -12.39
CA PHE A 271 11.34 -17.30 -12.99
C PHE A 271 12.77 -16.99 -12.51
N GLY A 272 13.36 -17.87 -11.70
CA GLY A 272 14.77 -17.78 -11.31
C GLY A 272 15.02 -16.89 -10.09
N LEU A 273 14.00 -16.56 -9.31
CA LEU A 273 14.20 -15.97 -7.99
C LEU A 273 14.94 -16.98 -7.11
N ASP A 274 15.99 -16.51 -6.43
CA ASP A 274 16.64 -17.29 -5.39
C ASP A 274 15.68 -17.43 -4.21
N THR A 275 15.16 -18.64 -3.99
CA THR A 275 14.25 -18.92 -2.88
C THR A 275 14.92 -18.72 -1.52
N ASP A 276 16.26 -18.71 -1.46
CA ASP A 276 17.01 -18.37 -0.25
C ASP A 276 16.89 -16.87 0.12
N ALA A 277 16.39 -16.04 -0.80
CA ALA A 277 16.03 -14.64 -0.52
C ALA A 277 14.62 -14.50 0.08
N ILE A 278 13.81 -15.56 0.07
CA ILE A 278 12.48 -15.56 0.69
C ILE A 278 12.66 -15.78 2.20
N PRO A 279 11.98 -15.01 3.09
CA PRO A 279 12.16 -15.18 4.53
C PRO A 279 11.84 -16.61 5.01
N ASP A 280 12.64 -17.12 5.94
CA ASP A 280 12.53 -18.48 6.52
C ASP A 280 11.13 -18.78 7.06
N ASP A 281 10.40 -17.75 7.51
CA ASP A 281 9.02 -17.81 7.98
C ASP A 281 8.04 -18.40 6.94
N TYR A 282 8.41 -18.40 5.66
CA TYR A 282 7.62 -18.93 4.55
C TYR A 282 8.10 -20.30 4.05
N ALA A 283 9.13 -20.91 4.66
CA ALA A 283 9.71 -22.16 4.19
C ALA A 283 8.70 -23.32 4.08
N ILE A 284 7.64 -23.30 4.91
CA ILE A 284 6.54 -24.28 4.86
C ILE A 284 5.82 -24.32 3.49
N LEU A 285 5.83 -23.22 2.74
CA LEU A 285 5.19 -23.14 1.42
C LEU A 285 5.86 -24.03 0.38
N ALA A 286 7.12 -24.41 0.56
CA ALA A 286 7.84 -25.30 -0.35
C ALA A 286 7.24 -26.71 -0.39
N ASP A 287 6.66 -27.15 0.72
CA ASP A 287 6.04 -28.47 0.86
C ASP A 287 4.55 -28.48 0.45
N GLU A 288 3.94 -27.30 0.31
CA GLU A 288 2.57 -27.14 -0.14
C GLU A 288 2.41 -27.47 -1.63
N ARG A 289 1.31 -28.13 -1.96
CA ARG A 289 0.92 -28.42 -3.35
C ARG A 289 -0.10 -27.37 -3.80
N PRO A 290 0.31 -26.30 -4.49
CA PRO A 290 -0.65 -25.30 -4.94
C PRO A 290 -1.56 -25.87 -6.03
N ASP A 291 -2.74 -25.28 -6.16
CA ASP A 291 -3.62 -25.53 -7.29
C ASP A 291 -2.88 -25.24 -8.62
N PRO A 292 -2.76 -26.23 -9.53
CA PRO A 292 -2.12 -26.05 -10.82
C PRO A 292 -2.72 -24.94 -11.68
N ASP A 293 -4.01 -24.65 -11.54
CA ASP A 293 -4.69 -23.60 -12.29
C ASP A 293 -4.27 -22.21 -11.79
N ILE A 294 -4.06 -22.03 -10.49
CA ILE A 294 -3.54 -20.78 -9.91
C ILE A 294 -2.09 -20.55 -10.37
N VAL A 295 -1.23 -21.58 -10.28
CA VAL A 295 0.17 -21.50 -10.77
C VAL A 295 0.22 -21.12 -12.25
N LYS A 296 -0.66 -21.71 -13.06
CA LYS A 296 -0.76 -21.43 -14.48
C LYS A 296 -1.25 -20.00 -14.73
N SER A 297 -2.25 -19.51 -13.99
CA SER A 297 -2.75 -18.13 -14.13
C SER A 297 -1.64 -17.13 -13.84
N LEU A 298 -1.01 -17.22 -12.67
CA LEU A 298 0.09 -16.34 -12.25
C LEU A 298 1.26 -16.37 -13.24
N SER A 299 1.66 -17.57 -13.69
CA SER A 299 2.70 -17.71 -14.71
C SER A 299 2.34 -17.01 -16.02
N ASN A 300 1.09 -17.11 -16.46
CA ASN A 300 0.63 -16.48 -17.70
C ASN A 300 0.54 -14.97 -17.55
N GLU A 301 0.10 -14.47 -16.40
CA GLU A 301 0.03 -13.04 -16.08
C GLU A 301 1.43 -12.42 -16.15
N ILE A 302 2.42 -13.00 -15.44
CA ILE A 302 3.81 -12.52 -15.49
C ILE A 302 4.34 -12.54 -16.92
N ASN A 303 4.18 -13.65 -17.65
CA ASN A 303 4.66 -13.74 -19.04
C ASN A 303 3.98 -12.73 -19.97
N THR A 304 2.68 -12.46 -19.77
CA THR A 304 1.92 -11.48 -20.55
C THR A 304 2.41 -10.07 -20.24
N THR A 305 2.63 -9.74 -18.97
CA THR A 305 3.16 -8.45 -18.54
C THR A 305 4.57 -8.22 -19.06
N ILE A 306 5.47 -9.20 -18.94
CA ILE A 306 6.81 -9.18 -19.55
C ILE A 306 6.68 -8.94 -21.06
N SER A 307 5.88 -9.74 -21.76
CA SER A 307 5.72 -9.59 -23.21
C SER A 307 5.19 -8.21 -23.62
N THR A 308 4.30 -7.63 -22.80
CA THR A 308 3.73 -6.30 -23.03
C THR A 308 4.79 -5.20 -22.87
N ILE A 309 5.65 -5.32 -21.85
CA ILE A 309 6.71 -4.33 -21.56
C ILE A 309 7.87 -4.42 -22.55
N TYR A 310 8.25 -5.65 -22.93
CA TYR A 310 9.36 -5.93 -23.84
C TYR A 310 8.93 -6.05 -25.32
N ALA A 311 7.67 -5.76 -25.65
CA ALA A 311 7.23 -5.69 -27.05
C ALA A 311 7.93 -4.53 -27.76
N ILE A 312 9.06 -4.84 -28.41
CA ILE A 312 9.73 -3.94 -29.35
C ILE A 312 8.91 -3.95 -30.64
N PRO A 313 8.42 -2.81 -31.15
CA PRO A 313 7.87 -2.72 -32.50
C PRO A 313 8.91 -2.98 -33.60
#